data_AF-A0A420J195-F1
#
_entry.id   AF-A0A420J195-F1
#
_cell.length_a   1.000
_cell.length_b   1.000
_cell.length_c   1.000
_cell.angle_alpha   90.00
_cell.angle_beta   90.00
_cell.angle_gamma   90.00
#
_symmetry.space_group_name_H-M   'P 1'
#
loop_
_entity.id
_entity.type
_entity.pdbx_description
1 polymer ?
#
loop_
_entity_poly.entity_id
_entity_poly.type
_entity_poly.pdbx_seq_one_letter_code
_entity_poly.pdbx_strand_id
1 'polypeptide(L)'
;MEPQHVWIKNLDLNEAKNDDFDVYAKNKLESWIKMERRDDNLWGVFQEDFGYFDETTFQRIDKPILRKICDHLRANGVFVHKQQRYKMARALAEIATEENPSVWS
;
A
#
# COMPACT_ATOMS: atom_id res chain seq x y z
N MET A 1 14.78 10.46 -25.34
CA MET A 1 14.66 9.32 -24.41
C MET A 1 13.17 9.15 -24.16
N GLU A 2 12.60 8.00 -24.49
CA GLU A 2 11.21 7.69 -24.11
C GLU A 2 11.12 7.58 -22.57
N PRO A 3 10.00 8.00 -21.95
CA PRO A 3 9.76 7.74 -20.53
C PRO A 3 9.76 6.23 -20.28
N GLN A 4 10.39 5.78 -19.19
CA GLN A 4 10.32 4.37 -18.81
C GLN A 4 8.98 4.12 -18.09
N HIS A 5 8.07 3.38 -18.74
CA HIS A 5 6.76 3.03 -18.18
C HIS A 5 6.89 1.87 -17.18
N VAL A 6 6.25 1.99 -16.00
CA VAL A 6 6.19 0.93 -14.98
C VAL A 6 4.74 0.50 -14.82
N TRP A 7 4.46 -0.75 -15.17
CA TRP A 7 3.10 -1.32 -15.19
C TRP A 7 2.88 -2.29 -14.02
N ILE A 8 1.79 -2.11 -13.27
CA ILE A 8 1.40 -2.99 -12.17
C ILE A 8 -0.05 -3.41 -12.36
N LYS A 9 -0.28 -4.68 -12.71
CA LYS A 9 -1.63 -5.29 -12.83
C LYS A 9 -2.66 -4.35 -13.50
N ASN A 10 -2.26 -3.67 -14.57
CA ASN A 10 -3.01 -2.67 -15.38
C ASN A 10 -2.96 -1.18 -14.95
N LEU A 11 -2.10 -0.80 -14.01
CA LEU A 11 -1.84 0.59 -13.64
C LEU A 11 -0.47 1.04 -14.19
N ASP A 12 -0.44 2.08 -15.02
CA ASP A 12 0.80 2.75 -15.39
C ASP A 12 1.11 3.85 -14.38
N LEU A 13 2.17 3.67 -13.59
CA LEU A 13 2.53 4.62 -12.55
C LEU A 13 2.84 6.04 -13.07
N ASN A 14 3.24 6.17 -14.33
CA ASN A 14 3.66 7.44 -14.92
C ASN A 14 2.50 8.23 -15.55
N GLU A 15 1.52 7.54 -16.13
CA GLU A 15 0.42 8.18 -16.86
C GLU A 15 -0.93 8.14 -16.14
N ALA A 16 -1.08 7.27 -15.13
CA ALA A 16 -2.29 7.17 -14.34
C ALA A 16 -2.67 8.51 -13.70
N LYS A 17 -3.97 8.79 -13.60
CA LYS A 17 -4.53 9.89 -12.82
C LYS A 17 -4.67 9.47 -11.36
N ASN A 18 -4.80 10.43 -10.46
CA ASN A 18 -4.95 10.13 -9.02
C ASN A 18 -6.13 9.20 -8.73
N ASP A 19 -7.26 9.37 -9.43
CA ASP A 19 -8.43 8.50 -9.31
C ASP A 19 -8.14 7.04 -9.64
N ASP A 20 -7.17 6.76 -10.53
CA ASP A 20 -6.77 5.39 -10.88
C ASP A 20 -6.04 4.71 -9.71
N PHE A 21 -5.24 5.47 -8.95
CA PHE A 21 -4.60 4.98 -7.72
C PHE A 21 -5.64 4.69 -6.63
N ASP A 22 -6.66 5.53 -6.51
CA ASP A 22 -7.76 5.32 -5.57
C ASP A 22 -8.55 4.05 -5.89
N VAL A 23 -8.89 3.84 -7.17
CA VAL A 23 -9.57 2.64 -7.64
C VAL A 23 -8.71 1.40 -7.41
N TYR A 24 -7.43 1.45 -7.75
CA TYR A 24 -6.48 0.37 -7.51
C TYR A 24 -6.43 0.01 -6.01
N ALA A 25 -6.21 1.00 -5.15
CA ALA A 25 -6.08 0.83 -3.71
C ALA A 25 -7.34 0.25 -3.06
N LYS A 26 -8.53 0.71 -3.47
CA LYS A 26 -9.82 0.15 -3.02
C LYS A 26 -9.98 -1.31 -3.43
N ASN A 27 -9.70 -1.63 -4.70
CA ASN A 27 -9.82 -3.00 -5.21
C ASN A 27 -8.92 -3.98 -4.45
N LYS A 28 -7.69 -3.57 -4.09
CA LYS A 28 -6.78 -4.40 -3.30
C LYS A 28 -7.26 -4.61 -1.88
N LEU A 29 -7.67 -3.54 -1.21
CA LEU A 29 -8.26 -3.63 0.13
C LEU A 29 -9.46 -4.57 0.16
N GLU A 30 -10.39 -4.46 -0.79
CA GLU A 30 -11.55 -5.34 -0.90
C GLU A 30 -11.16 -6.81 -1.14
N SER A 31 -10.16 -7.04 -1.99
CA SER A 31 -9.63 -8.38 -2.25
C SER A 31 -9.05 -9.02 -0.99
N TRP A 32 -8.26 -8.28 -0.20
CA TRP A 32 -7.67 -8.81 1.02
C TRP A 32 -8.73 -9.12 2.08
N ILE A 33 -9.74 -8.25 2.21
CA ILE A 33 -10.90 -8.47 3.09
C ILE A 33 -11.64 -9.75 2.69
N LYS A 34 -11.96 -9.92 1.39
CA LYS A 34 -12.68 -11.09 0.88
C LYS A 34 -11.91 -12.40 1.05
N MET A 35 -10.58 -12.33 0.95
CA MET A 35 -9.70 -13.49 1.12
C MET A 35 -9.29 -13.73 2.58
N GLU A 36 -9.79 -12.91 3.52
CA GLU A 36 -9.49 -13.00 4.95
C GLU A 36 -7.98 -13.08 5.24
N ARG A 37 -7.18 -12.30 4.49
CA ARG A 37 -5.71 -12.26 4.58
C ARG A 37 -5.29 -11.65 5.92
N ARG A 38 -4.30 -12.26 6.60
CA ARG A 38 -3.77 -11.79 7.90
C ARG A 38 -2.28 -12.05 8.03
N ASP A 39 -1.65 -11.40 9.00
CA ASP A 39 -0.28 -11.57 9.45
C ASP A 39 0.72 -11.52 8.26
N ASP A 40 1.71 -12.40 8.24
CA ASP A 40 2.73 -12.47 7.18
C ASP A 40 2.12 -12.67 5.78
N ASN A 41 0.96 -13.33 5.70
CA ASN A 41 0.29 -13.52 4.42
C ASN A 41 -0.31 -12.21 3.89
N LEU A 42 -0.88 -11.37 4.76
CA LEU A 42 -1.34 -10.03 4.38
C LEU A 42 -0.17 -9.10 4.04
N TRP A 43 0.92 -9.18 4.80
CA TRP A 43 2.15 -8.42 4.54
C TRP A 43 2.73 -8.77 3.16
N GLY A 44 2.87 -10.06 2.84
CA GLY A 44 3.41 -10.48 1.55
C GLY A 44 2.56 -10.03 0.36
N VAL A 45 1.24 -10.19 0.42
CA VAL A 45 0.37 -9.73 -0.69
C VAL A 45 0.32 -8.21 -0.80
N PHE A 46 0.47 -7.49 0.31
CA PHE A 46 0.60 -6.04 0.29
C PHE A 46 1.85 -5.62 -0.49
N GLN A 47 2.98 -6.27 -0.26
CA GLN A 47 4.22 -6.01 -1.01
C GLN A 47 4.10 -6.41 -2.48
N GLU A 48 3.45 -7.53 -2.81
CA GLU A 48 3.20 -7.90 -4.21
C GLU A 48 2.34 -6.86 -4.94
N ASP A 49 1.38 -6.24 -4.25
CA ASP A 49 0.46 -5.28 -4.83
C ASP A 49 1.03 -3.85 -4.88
N PHE A 50 1.93 -3.48 -3.94
CA PHE A 50 2.40 -2.11 -3.73
C PHE A 50 3.92 -1.95 -3.70
N GLY A 51 4.73 -2.99 -3.94
CA GLY A 51 6.18 -2.97 -3.76
C GLY A 51 6.96 -1.98 -4.63
N TYR A 52 6.30 -1.41 -5.65
CA TYR A 52 6.85 -0.35 -6.49
C TYR A 52 6.37 1.06 -6.10
N PHE A 53 5.50 1.18 -5.10
CA PHE A 53 4.96 2.45 -4.64
C PHE A 53 5.91 3.04 -3.60
N ASP A 54 6.41 4.24 -3.90
CA ASP A 54 7.13 5.08 -2.96
C ASP A 54 6.15 6.00 -2.19
N GLU A 55 6.68 6.83 -1.27
CA GLU A 55 5.85 7.78 -0.52
C GLU A 55 5.09 8.72 -1.47
N THR A 56 5.70 9.15 -2.58
CA THR A 56 5.08 10.10 -3.51
C THR A 56 3.89 9.46 -4.22
N THR A 57 4.00 8.21 -4.62
CA THR A 57 2.92 7.43 -5.23
C THR A 57 1.78 7.22 -4.24
N PHE A 58 2.08 6.85 -2.99
CA PHE A 58 1.05 6.73 -1.95
C PHE A 58 0.36 8.06 -1.62
N GLN A 59 1.05 9.20 -1.73
CA GLN A 59 0.45 10.53 -1.53
C GLN A 59 -0.59 10.88 -2.60
N ARG A 60 -0.61 10.19 -3.73
CA ARG A 60 -1.62 10.36 -4.79
C ARG A 60 -2.95 9.70 -4.46
N ILE A 61 -2.96 8.75 -3.52
CA ILE A 61 -4.16 8.08 -3.02
C ILE A 61 -4.85 8.97 -2.00
N ASP A 62 -6.18 9.05 -2.06
CA ASP A 62 -6.98 9.82 -1.14
C ASP A 62 -6.81 9.35 0.32
N LYS A 63 -6.73 10.32 1.23
CA LYS A 63 -6.40 10.09 2.65
C LYS A 63 -7.34 9.12 3.37
N PRO A 64 -8.66 9.11 3.12
CA PRO A 64 -9.57 8.13 3.71
C PRO A 64 -9.25 6.69 3.27
N ILE A 65 -8.76 6.48 2.06
CA ILE A 65 -8.38 5.14 1.57
C ILE A 65 -7.10 4.68 2.25
N LEU A 66 -6.08 5.56 2.31
CA LEU A 66 -4.84 5.28 3.05
C LEU A 66 -5.11 4.93 4.50
N ARG A 67 -6.04 5.65 5.15
CA ARG A 67 -6.47 5.37 6.52
C ARG A 67 -7.05 3.97 6.64
N LYS A 68 -7.99 3.59 5.76
CA LYS A 68 -8.61 2.27 5.76
C LYS A 68 -7.59 1.14 5.55
N ILE A 69 -6.63 1.33 4.65
CA ILE A 69 -5.54 0.37 4.45
C ILE A 69 -4.70 0.24 5.73
N CYS A 70 -4.25 1.35 6.30
CA CYS A 70 -3.47 1.35 7.54
C CYS A 70 -4.21 0.66 8.70
N ASP A 71 -5.51 0.92 8.84
CA ASP A 71 -6.31 0.34 9.92
C ASP A 71 -6.56 -1.16 9.68
N HIS A 72 -6.79 -1.57 8.43
CA HIS A 72 -6.95 -2.97 8.06
C HIS A 72 -5.68 -3.80 8.27
N LEU A 73 -4.52 -3.28 7.86
CA LEU A 73 -3.22 -3.91 8.07
C LEU A 73 -2.97 -4.15 9.58
N ARG A 74 -3.14 -3.11 10.41
CA ARG A 74 -2.97 -3.22 11.87
C ARG A 74 -3.95 -4.19 12.52
N ALA A 75 -5.22 -4.17 12.12
CA ALA A 75 -6.24 -5.06 12.66
C ALA A 75 -5.99 -6.53 12.32
N ASN A 76 -5.15 -6.79 11.32
CA ASN A 76 -4.83 -8.12 10.82
C ASN A 76 -3.34 -8.45 10.94
N GLY A 77 -2.68 -7.96 11.99
CA GLY A 77 -1.36 -8.43 12.41
C GLY A 77 -0.16 -7.75 11.74
N VAL A 78 -0.37 -6.92 10.71
CA VAL A 78 0.72 -6.20 10.05
C VAL A 78 1.06 -4.95 10.85
N PHE A 79 2.33 -4.84 11.25
CA PHE A 79 2.81 -3.66 11.95
C PHE A 79 2.82 -2.45 11.01
N VAL A 80 2.14 -1.37 11.41
CA VAL A 80 2.15 -0.10 10.67
C VAL A 80 2.50 1.01 11.65
N HIS A 81 3.65 1.65 11.42
CA HIS A 81 4.16 2.70 12.30
C HIS A 81 3.11 3.80 12.56
N LYS A 82 2.94 4.17 13.83
CA LYS A 82 1.94 5.15 14.26
C LYS A 82 2.58 6.13 15.26
N GLN A 83 3.26 7.15 14.74
CA GLN A 83 3.78 8.26 15.55
C GLN A 83 3.16 9.59 15.13
N GLN A 84 3.15 10.55 16.06
CA GLN A 84 2.68 11.90 15.78
C GLN A 84 3.57 12.53 14.69
N ARG A 85 2.95 13.14 13.68
CA ARG A 85 3.62 13.68 12.46
C ARG A 85 4.13 12.63 11.47
N TYR A 86 3.91 11.34 11.73
CA TYR A 86 4.20 10.30 10.75
C TYR A 86 3.13 10.24 9.67
N LYS A 87 3.55 10.38 8.40
CA LYS A 87 2.63 10.35 7.27
C LYS A 87 2.24 8.89 6.97
N MET A 88 0.94 8.65 6.76
CA MET A 88 0.44 7.32 6.37
C MET A 88 1.08 6.81 5.08
N ALA A 89 1.26 7.70 4.10
CA ALA A 89 1.92 7.37 2.84
C ALA A 89 3.36 6.86 3.05
N ARG A 90 4.11 7.47 3.97
CA ARG A 90 5.46 7.03 4.32
C ARG A 90 5.44 5.66 4.99
N ALA A 91 4.56 5.46 5.96
CA ALA A 91 4.43 4.18 6.65
C ALA A 91 4.13 3.02 5.68
N LEU A 92 3.26 3.26 4.70
CA LEU A 92 2.90 2.26 3.70
C LEU A 92 4.04 2.00 2.71
N ALA A 93 4.79 3.03 2.30
CA ALA A 93 5.97 2.88 1.44
C ALA A 93 7.08 2.05 2.11
N GLU A 94 7.28 2.24 3.42
CA GLU A 94 8.25 1.45 4.19
C GLU A 94 7.85 -0.01 4.26
N ILE A 95 6.58 -0.33 4.55
CA ILE A 95 6.10 -1.73 4.55
C ILE A 95 6.21 -2.33 3.14
N ALA A 96 5.89 -1.57 2.10
CA ALA A 96 5.91 -2.04 0.72
C ALA A 96 7.30 -2.49 0.26
N THR A 97 8.36 -1.92 0.84
CA THR A 97 9.76 -2.17 0.49
C THR A 97 10.55 -2.88 1.59
N GLU A 98 9.89 -3.27 2.68
CA GLU A 98 10.50 -3.90 3.84
C GLU A 98 11.05 -5.30 3.50
N GLU A 99 12.29 -5.61 3.86
CA GLU A 99 12.86 -6.93 3.52
C GLU A 99 12.29 -8.08 4.37
N ASN A 100 11.86 -7.79 5.60
CA ASN A 100 11.29 -8.77 6.54
C ASN A 100 10.17 -8.13 7.36
N PRO A 101 9.09 -8.84 7.71
CA PRO A 101 7.99 -8.25 8.46
C PRO A 101 8.46 -7.76 9.84
N SER A 102 8.19 -6.49 10.14
CA SER A 102 8.44 -5.93 11.47
C SER A 102 7.65 -6.68 12.56
N VAL A 103 8.38 -7.16 13.57
CA VAL A 103 7.78 -7.82 14.74
C VAL A 103 7.31 -6.76 15.73
N TRP A 104 6.09 -6.92 16.25
CA TRP A 104 5.59 -6.13 17.38
C TRP A 104 6.50 -6.38 18.60
N SER A 105 7.12 -5.33 19.13
CA SER A 105 7.90 -5.38 20.39
C SER A 105 7.11 -4.82 21.56
#